data_AF-A0A4P5WGJ1-F1
#
_entry.id   AF-A0A4P5WGJ1-F1
#
_cell.length_a   1.000
_cell.length_b   1.000
_cell.length_c   1.000
_cell.angle_alpha   90.00
_cell.angle_beta   90.00
_cell.angle_gamma   90.00
#
_symmetry.space_group_name_H-M   'P 1'
#
loop_
_entity.id
_entity.type
_entity.pdbx_description
1 polymer ?
#
loop_
_entity_poly.entity_id
_entity_poly.type
_entity_poly.pdbx_seq_one_letter_code
_entity_poly.pdbx_strand_id
1 'polypeptide(L)'
;MNGVLRFTVALAPLFALWALAASVVAIRAARTDFAVAARRGLFAATVCALVAVAGLTAGLISFDLSSRFVMQSSSALMPIRYVPAAFLAAPGGALLVLAALVGAAGLAMTGGRRHDALTSRWTVACVAGAIIVPLAIAALGAPFDLPIGARQDGAGLSPDLQRGATTLHALALMLGTACATVSFALTAAAVASRTVDERWSARVRVWNALAWTALFVGAIAGARWYALNPVRGAWLSDPVTALWLLPTATGAWLVHLDSGRATAERAVTRVLLIAATFVGATLALTFGAGAFVTGAASALTHRAGWWVGATPAAAVLLLVVLLRRGDGALASASRIADDVRSPVAAWIAHAGFVLVVAAAVGARFTRDRTVALGDAEIFRARDPFGHQWSFASQGISTLQRENYASLTVSLMPKRDDQQLAMLSAEARSYTLASGDDAGPPAFITGHLAGPFLETRLTVVEPEGKRPTLRITFVPLAPWLAVGGWLLAIGTVAPLLRRRREPTS
;
A
#
# COMPACT_ATOMS: atom_id res chain seq x y z
N MET A 1 -4.13 -24.46 -20.82
CA MET A 1 -4.47 -23.37 -19.88
C MET A 1 -3.78 -22.05 -20.24
N ASN A 2 -2.44 -22.03 -20.36
CA ASN A 2 -1.68 -20.78 -20.58
C ASN A 2 -2.05 -20.01 -21.86
N GLY A 3 -2.43 -20.68 -22.96
CA GLY A 3 -2.91 -19.99 -24.17
C GLY A 3 -4.16 -19.13 -23.94
N VAL A 4 -5.13 -19.62 -23.17
CA VAL A 4 -6.35 -18.86 -22.82
C VAL A 4 -6.00 -17.67 -21.92
N LEU A 5 -5.09 -17.86 -20.97
CA LEU A 5 -4.67 -16.81 -20.04
C LEU A 5 -3.84 -15.71 -20.74
N ARG A 6 -3.00 -16.06 -21.71
CA ARG A 6 -2.31 -15.09 -22.60
C ARG A 6 -3.31 -14.19 -23.29
N PHE A 7 -4.33 -14.78 -23.93
CA PHE A 7 -5.37 -14.02 -24.63
C PHE A 7 -6.18 -13.16 -23.66
N THR A 8 -6.51 -13.70 -22.48
CA THR A 8 -7.26 -12.99 -21.43
C THR A 8 -6.54 -11.71 -20.98
N VAL A 9 -5.24 -11.77 -20.71
CA VAL A 9 -4.45 -10.59 -20.32
C VAL A 9 -4.32 -9.60 -21.48
N ALA A 10 -4.12 -10.08 -22.71
CA ALA A 10 -4.01 -9.21 -23.88
C ALA A 10 -5.31 -8.44 -24.19
N LEU A 11 -6.48 -9.06 -23.94
CA LEU A 11 -7.78 -8.40 -24.11
C LEU A 11 -8.12 -7.38 -23.02
N ALA A 12 -7.61 -7.55 -21.80
CA ALA A 12 -7.92 -6.67 -20.68
C ALA A 12 -7.73 -5.16 -20.96
N PRO A 13 -6.57 -4.70 -21.48
CA PRO A 13 -6.40 -3.28 -21.82
C PRO A 13 -7.30 -2.83 -22.98
N LEU A 14 -7.64 -3.71 -23.93
CA LEU A 14 -8.54 -3.39 -25.04
C LEU A 14 -9.97 -3.15 -24.55
N PHE A 15 -10.46 -3.96 -23.60
CA PHE A 15 -11.76 -3.72 -22.97
C PHE A 15 -11.77 -2.43 -22.14
N ALA A 16 -10.67 -2.08 -21.49
CA ALA A 16 -10.55 -0.81 -20.77
C ALA A 16 -10.55 0.39 -21.72
N LEU A 17 -9.85 0.29 -22.87
CA LEU A 17 -9.88 1.29 -23.93
C LEU A 17 -11.28 1.46 -24.52
N TRP A 18 -11.97 0.34 -24.79
CA TRP A 18 -13.36 0.36 -25.23
C TRP A 18 -14.28 1.02 -24.20
N ALA A 19 -14.12 0.69 -22.92
CA ALA A 19 -14.90 1.28 -21.84
C ALA A 19 -14.72 2.81 -21.78
N LEU A 20 -13.48 3.29 -21.95
CA LEU A 20 -13.17 4.72 -21.98
C LEU A 20 -13.80 5.39 -23.21
N ALA A 21 -13.59 4.83 -24.41
CA ALA A 21 -14.13 5.36 -25.66
C ALA A 21 -15.67 5.43 -25.63
N ALA A 22 -16.32 4.34 -25.21
CA ALA A 22 -17.78 4.29 -25.07
C ALA A 22 -18.28 5.30 -24.01
N SER A 23 -17.53 5.52 -22.92
CA SER A 23 -17.89 6.55 -21.93
C SER A 23 -17.82 7.95 -22.52
N VAL A 24 -16.79 8.26 -23.33
CA VAL A 24 -16.66 9.57 -23.99
C VAL A 24 -17.85 9.83 -24.91
N VAL A 25 -18.27 8.84 -25.70
CA VAL A 25 -19.47 8.94 -26.55
C VAL A 25 -20.73 9.09 -25.70
N ALA A 26 -20.89 8.30 -24.64
CA ALA A 26 -22.03 8.38 -23.73
C ALA A 26 -22.16 9.74 -23.04
N ILE A 27 -21.03 10.39 -22.71
CA ILE A 27 -20.99 11.71 -22.09
C ILE A 27 -21.33 12.79 -23.13
N ARG A 28 -20.69 12.77 -24.30
CA ARG A 28 -20.85 13.82 -25.33
C ARG A 28 -22.20 13.78 -26.03
N ALA A 29 -22.68 12.59 -26.35
CA ALA A 29 -23.92 12.39 -27.12
C ALA A 29 -25.14 12.06 -26.24
N ALA A 30 -24.98 12.11 -24.91
CA ALA A 30 -26.00 11.73 -23.92
C ALA A 30 -26.57 10.29 -24.07
N ARG A 31 -25.94 9.42 -24.87
CA ARG A 31 -26.42 8.08 -25.23
C ARG A 31 -26.31 7.05 -24.10
N THR A 32 -27.44 6.41 -23.77
CA THR A 32 -27.56 5.43 -22.68
C THR A 32 -27.01 4.05 -23.06
N ASP A 33 -27.13 3.66 -24.32
CA ASP A 33 -26.59 2.40 -24.85
C ASP A 33 -25.06 2.37 -24.78
N PHE A 34 -24.39 3.47 -25.11
CA PHE A 34 -22.95 3.61 -24.92
C PHE A 34 -22.54 3.64 -23.44
N ALA A 35 -23.39 4.15 -22.54
CA ALA A 35 -23.12 4.08 -21.10
C ALA A 35 -23.17 2.62 -20.59
N VAL A 36 -24.11 1.82 -21.10
CA VAL A 36 -24.18 0.38 -20.80
C VAL A 36 -22.98 -0.35 -21.40
N ALA A 37 -22.61 -0.05 -22.65
CA ALA A 37 -21.44 -0.63 -23.30
C ALA A 37 -20.15 -0.30 -22.53
N ALA A 38 -20.00 0.93 -22.05
CA ALA A 38 -18.87 1.35 -21.24
C ALA A 38 -18.76 0.56 -19.94
N ARG A 39 -19.86 0.42 -19.20
CA ARG A 39 -19.89 -0.37 -17.95
C ARG A 39 -19.58 -1.84 -18.19
N ARG A 40 -20.09 -2.42 -19.28
CA ARG A 40 -19.77 -3.80 -19.70
C ARG A 40 -18.30 -3.95 -20.08
N GLY A 41 -17.71 -2.97 -20.76
CA GLY A 41 -16.28 -2.94 -21.06
C GLY A 41 -15.43 -2.91 -19.78
N LEU A 42 -15.78 -2.05 -18.82
CA LEU A 42 -15.09 -2.00 -17.52
C LEU A 42 -15.21 -3.33 -16.77
N PHE A 43 -16.40 -3.94 -16.78
CA PHE A 43 -16.65 -5.26 -16.21
C PHE A 43 -15.76 -6.32 -16.87
N ALA A 44 -15.74 -6.39 -18.20
CA ALA A 44 -14.91 -7.32 -18.94
C ALA A 44 -13.41 -7.14 -18.64
N ALA A 45 -12.90 -5.90 -18.66
CA ALA A 45 -11.52 -5.61 -18.30
C ALA A 45 -11.16 -6.08 -16.88
N THR A 46 -12.04 -5.82 -15.91
CA THR A 46 -11.85 -6.23 -14.51
C THR A 46 -11.89 -7.75 -14.35
N VAL A 47 -12.82 -8.43 -15.01
CA VAL A 47 -12.91 -9.90 -14.98
C VAL A 47 -11.67 -10.52 -15.62
N CYS A 48 -11.22 -10.01 -16.77
CA CYS A 48 -9.97 -10.48 -17.39
C CYS A 48 -8.78 -10.31 -16.44
N ALA A 49 -8.68 -9.17 -15.75
CA ALA A 49 -7.62 -8.95 -14.76
C ALA A 49 -7.71 -9.95 -13.60
N LEU A 50 -8.90 -10.18 -13.03
CA LEU A 50 -9.11 -11.14 -11.94
C LEU A 50 -8.83 -12.59 -12.37
N VAL A 51 -9.25 -12.99 -13.56
CA VAL A 51 -8.96 -14.32 -14.12
C VAL A 51 -7.45 -14.50 -14.32
N ALA A 52 -6.76 -13.46 -14.79
CA ALA A 52 -5.31 -13.49 -14.93
C ALA A 52 -4.60 -13.57 -13.58
N VAL A 53 -5.02 -12.81 -12.57
CA VAL A 53 -4.50 -12.93 -11.19
C VAL A 53 -4.71 -14.36 -10.69
N ALA A 54 -5.92 -14.91 -10.81
CA ALA A 54 -6.23 -16.27 -10.38
C ALA A 54 -5.39 -17.33 -11.13
N GLY A 55 -5.17 -17.15 -12.43
CA GLY A 55 -4.32 -18.03 -13.23
C GLY A 55 -2.85 -18.00 -12.79
N LEU A 56 -2.30 -16.82 -12.50
CA LEU A 56 -0.95 -16.68 -11.96
C LEU A 56 -0.85 -17.24 -10.53
N THR A 57 -1.86 -17.02 -9.69
CA THR A 57 -1.93 -17.62 -8.35
C THR A 57 -1.91 -19.14 -8.45
N ALA A 58 -2.72 -19.74 -9.34
CA ALA A 58 -2.72 -21.18 -9.57
C ALA A 58 -1.35 -21.68 -10.03
N GLY A 59 -0.73 -20.99 -10.99
CA GLY A 59 0.61 -21.33 -11.48
C GLY A 59 1.70 -21.21 -10.41
N LEU A 60 1.65 -20.21 -9.53
CA LEU A 60 2.58 -20.08 -8.40
C LEU A 60 2.38 -21.18 -7.36
N ILE A 61 1.14 -21.58 -7.07
CA ILE A 61 0.82 -22.63 -6.10
C ILE A 61 1.23 -24.01 -6.64
N SER A 62 0.99 -24.27 -7.92
CA SER A 62 1.37 -25.53 -8.56
C SER A 62 2.81 -25.56 -9.08
N PHE A 63 3.56 -24.46 -8.90
CA PHE A 63 4.91 -24.28 -9.42
C PHE A 63 5.04 -24.59 -10.94
N ASP A 64 4.11 -24.06 -11.74
CA ASP A 64 4.08 -24.25 -13.20
C ASP A 64 5.11 -23.34 -13.91
N LEU A 65 6.33 -23.87 -14.09
CA LEU A 65 7.43 -23.19 -14.78
C LEU A 65 7.18 -22.94 -16.28
N SER A 66 6.08 -23.43 -16.87
CA SER A 66 5.72 -23.05 -18.25
C SER A 66 5.21 -21.61 -18.37
N SER A 67 4.96 -20.93 -17.25
CA SER A 67 4.70 -19.49 -17.18
C SER A 67 5.99 -18.71 -16.88
N ARG A 68 6.33 -17.75 -17.76
CA ARG A 68 7.45 -16.81 -17.56
C ARG A 68 7.39 -16.13 -16.18
N PHE A 69 6.21 -15.70 -15.76
CA PHE A 69 6.03 -15.03 -14.48
C PHE A 69 6.36 -15.95 -13.29
N VAL A 70 5.84 -17.18 -13.30
CA VAL A 70 6.13 -18.17 -12.25
C VAL A 70 7.63 -18.46 -12.18
N MET A 71 8.26 -18.69 -13.33
CA MET A 71 9.71 -18.91 -13.38
C MET A 71 10.52 -17.72 -12.86
N GLN A 72 10.07 -16.48 -13.07
CA GLN A 72 10.81 -15.28 -12.65
C GLN A 72 10.61 -14.88 -11.18
N SER A 73 9.57 -15.38 -10.51
CA SER A 73 9.15 -14.84 -9.20
C SER A 73 8.83 -15.91 -8.16
N SER A 74 9.26 -17.15 -8.38
CA SER A 74 9.08 -18.25 -7.42
C SER A 74 10.28 -19.20 -7.42
N SER A 75 10.29 -20.12 -6.46
CA SER A 75 11.15 -21.30 -6.42
C SER A 75 10.36 -22.47 -5.85
N ALA A 76 10.79 -23.71 -6.11
CA ALA A 76 10.09 -24.91 -5.61
C ALA A 76 10.02 -24.95 -4.07
N LEU A 77 11.01 -24.33 -3.42
CA LEU A 77 11.11 -24.22 -1.96
C LEU A 77 10.36 -23.01 -1.39
N MET A 78 9.67 -22.21 -2.21
CA MET A 78 8.94 -21.02 -1.76
C MET A 78 7.65 -21.42 -1.04
N PRO A 79 7.48 -21.08 0.26
CA PRO A 79 6.23 -21.34 0.96
C PRO A 79 5.04 -20.57 0.37
N ILE A 80 3.87 -21.20 0.29
CA ILE A 80 2.64 -20.64 -0.30
C ILE A 80 2.21 -19.28 0.28
N ARG A 81 2.55 -19.00 1.55
CA ARG A 81 2.28 -17.71 2.20
C ARG A 81 2.93 -16.51 1.50
N TYR A 82 3.96 -16.73 0.67
CA TYR A 82 4.63 -15.70 -0.10
C TYR A 82 4.11 -15.54 -1.52
N VAL A 83 3.05 -16.25 -1.92
CA VAL A 83 2.38 -16.04 -3.21
C VAL A 83 1.97 -14.57 -3.42
N PRO A 84 1.36 -13.85 -2.44
CA PRO A 84 1.09 -12.43 -2.61
C PRO A 84 2.35 -11.59 -2.80
N ALA A 85 3.46 -11.98 -2.17
CA ALA A 85 4.75 -11.30 -2.30
C ALA A 85 5.38 -11.51 -3.69
N ALA A 86 5.16 -12.68 -4.31
CA ALA A 86 5.59 -12.97 -5.68
C ALA A 86 4.93 -12.03 -6.71
N PHE A 87 3.66 -11.65 -6.54
CA PHE A 87 3.01 -10.61 -7.36
C PHE A 87 3.74 -9.27 -7.28
N LEU A 88 4.26 -8.95 -6.12
CA LEU A 88 4.97 -7.70 -5.90
C LEU A 88 6.36 -7.73 -6.53
N ALA A 89 7.02 -8.89 -6.59
CA ALA A 89 8.38 -9.05 -7.11
C ALA A 89 8.57 -8.63 -8.57
N ALA A 90 7.49 -8.62 -9.37
CA ALA A 90 7.53 -8.27 -10.78
C ALA A 90 6.48 -7.19 -11.12
N PRO A 91 6.85 -6.14 -11.89
CA PRO A 91 5.97 -5.03 -12.23
C PRO A 91 4.64 -5.45 -12.87
N GLY A 92 4.67 -6.45 -13.76
CA GLY A 92 3.46 -6.94 -14.44
C GLY A 92 2.45 -7.56 -13.46
N GLY A 93 2.93 -8.30 -12.45
CA GLY A 93 2.09 -8.89 -11.42
C GLY A 93 1.45 -7.82 -10.52
N ALA A 94 2.26 -6.88 -10.03
CA ALA A 94 1.80 -5.80 -9.17
C ALA A 94 0.76 -4.92 -9.89
N LEU A 95 1.04 -4.49 -11.12
CA LEU A 95 0.12 -3.65 -11.89
C LEU A 95 -1.18 -4.37 -12.26
N LEU A 96 -1.13 -5.69 -12.48
CA LEU A 96 -2.33 -6.49 -12.71
C LEU A 96 -3.23 -6.53 -11.47
N VAL A 97 -2.66 -6.73 -10.28
CA VAL A 97 -3.40 -6.70 -9.01
C VAL A 97 -3.95 -5.29 -8.75
N LEU A 98 -3.19 -4.24 -9.03
CA LEU A 98 -3.67 -2.84 -8.92
C LEU A 98 -4.87 -2.60 -9.83
N ALA A 99 -4.79 -2.99 -11.10
CA ALA A 99 -5.87 -2.83 -12.06
C ALA A 99 -7.13 -3.59 -11.64
N ALA A 100 -6.98 -4.81 -11.13
CA ALA A 100 -8.09 -5.60 -10.60
C ALA A 100 -8.77 -4.90 -9.42
N LEU A 101 -8.00 -4.34 -8.47
CA LEU A 101 -8.53 -3.59 -7.33
C LEU A 101 -9.25 -2.30 -7.75
N VAL A 102 -8.64 -1.50 -8.64
CA VAL A 102 -9.23 -0.25 -9.16
C VAL A 102 -10.52 -0.54 -9.94
N GLY A 103 -10.51 -1.55 -10.82
CA GLY A 103 -11.67 -1.97 -11.59
C GLY A 103 -12.81 -2.46 -10.68
N ALA A 104 -12.51 -3.33 -9.71
CA ALA A 104 -13.49 -3.84 -8.75
C ALA A 104 -14.09 -2.71 -7.89
N ALA A 105 -13.27 -1.78 -7.41
CA ALA A 105 -13.74 -0.61 -6.66
C ALA A 105 -14.68 0.28 -7.50
N GLY A 106 -14.33 0.53 -8.77
CA GLY A 106 -15.19 1.28 -9.70
C GLY A 106 -16.50 0.59 -10.04
N LEU A 107 -16.50 -0.74 -10.18
CA LEU A 107 -17.71 -1.54 -10.41
C LEU A 107 -18.61 -1.59 -9.17
N ALA A 108 -18.02 -1.79 -7.99
CA ALA A 108 -18.75 -1.71 -6.72
C ALA A 108 -19.44 -0.34 -6.57
N MET A 109 -18.75 0.73 -6.97
CA MET A 109 -19.34 2.06 -6.98
C MET A 109 -20.49 2.19 -7.99
N THR A 110 -20.41 1.58 -9.18
CA THR A 110 -21.40 1.77 -10.25
C THR A 110 -22.58 0.79 -10.24
N GLY A 111 -22.52 -0.29 -9.44
CA GLY A 111 -23.55 -1.34 -9.38
C GLY A 111 -24.83 -0.99 -8.59
N GLY A 112 -24.88 0.15 -7.90
CA GLY A 112 -26.04 0.56 -7.08
C GLY A 112 -27.22 1.11 -7.89
N ARG A 113 -28.46 0.81 -7.47
CA ARG A 113 -29.71 1.29 -8.11
C ARG A 113 -30.00 2.80 -7.95
N ARG A 114 -29.10 3.58 -7.36
CA ARG A 114 -29.34 4.99 -6.93
C ARG A 114 -28.41 6.01 -7.61
N HIS A 115 -27.79 5.65 -8.73
CA HIS A 115 -26.83 6.54 -9.38
C HIS A 115 -27.49 7.43 -10.42
N ASP A 116 -27.20 8.73 -10.32
CA ASP A 116 -27.40 9.63 -11.45
C ASP A 116 -26.59 9.14 -12.66
N ALA A 117 -27.23 9.16 -13.83
CA ALA A 117 -26.70 8.56 -15.06
C ALA A 117 -25.40 9.24 -15.50
N LEU A 118 -25.29 10.56 -15.33
CA LEU A 118 -24.10 11.31 -15.71
C LEU A 118 -22.94 11.03 -14.76
N THR A 119 -23.23 10.97 -13.45
CA THR A 119 -22.23 10.60 -12.44
C THR A 119 -21.61 9.22 -12.73
N SER A 120 -22.45 8.24 -13.07
CA SER A 120 -21.99 6.89 -13.41
C SER A 120 -21.10 6.88 -14.65
N ARG A 121 -21.44 7.61 -15.71
CA ARG A 121 -20.66 7.68 -16.96
C ARG A 121 -19.25 8.23 -16.73
N TRP A 122 -19.13 9.34 -15.99
CA TRP A 122 -17.84 9.93 -15.66
C TRP A 122 -17.00 9.03 -14.75
N THR A 123 -17.64 8.35 -13.80
CA THR A 123 -16.94 7.41 -12.91
C THR A 123 -16.35 6.24 -13.71
N VAL A 124 -17.13 5.64 -14.63
CA VAL A 124 -16.64 4.59 -15.52
C VAL A 124 -15.50 5.10 -16.40
N ALA A 125 -15.60 6.32 -16.95
CA ALA A 125 -14.54 6.90 -17.78
C ALA A 125 -13.22 7.04 -17.01
N CYS A 126 -13.25 7.62 -15.81
CA CYS A 126 -12.05 7.82 -14.99
C CYS A 126 -11.42 6.50 -14.55
N VAL A 127 -12.22 5.52 -14.12
CA VAL A 127 -11.73 4.20 -13.70
C VAL A 127 -11.16 3.43 -14.89
N ALA A 128 -11.85 3.43 -16.04
CA ALA A 128 -11.35 2.82 -17.27
C ALA A 128 -10.02 3.46 -17.69
N GLY A 129 -9.93 4.79 -17.66
CA GLY A 129 -8.69 5.54 -17.90
C GLY A 129 -7.53 5.09 -17.00
N ALA A 130 -7.80 4.96 -15.70
CA ALA A 130 -6.79 4.61 -14.70
C ALA A 130 -6.23 3.19 -14.87
N ILE A 131 -7.01 2.23 -15.38
CA ILE A 131 -6.58 0.81 -15.50
C ILE A 131 -5.96 0.46 -16.86
N ILE A 132 -6.10 1.28 -17.90
CA ILE A 132 -5.56 0.97 -19.25
C ILE A 132 -4.06 0.70 -19.21
N VAL A 133 -3.28 1.62 -18.64
CA VAL A 133 -1.81 1.53 -18.66
C VAL A 133 -1.29 0.42 -17.75
N PRO A 134 -1.77 0.24 -16.50
CA PRO A 134 -1.40 -0.92 -15.68
C PRO A 134 -1.68 -2.25 -16.38
N LEU A 135 -2.85 -2.39 -17.04
CA LEU A 135 -3.20 -3.59 -17.79
C LEU A 135 -2.33 -3.76 -19.04
N ALA A 136 -2.00 -2.68 -19.75
CA ALA A 136 -1.13 -2.73 -20.91
C ALA A 136 0.29 -3.17 -20.54
N ILE A 137 0.86 -2.63 -19.45
CA ILE A 137 2.18 -3.03 -18.95
C ILE A 137 2.16 -4.51 -18.50
N ALA A 138 1.11 -4.93 -17.79
CA ALA A 138 0.94 -6.33 -17.41
C ALA A 138 0.87 -7.26 -18.64
N ALA A 139 0.15 -6.86 -19.70
CA ALA A 139 0.06 -7.60 -20.95
C ALA A 139 1.36 -7.66 -21.73
N LEU A 140 2.07 -6.53 -21.85
CA LEU A 140 3.37 -6.45 -22.53
C LEU A 140 4.47 -7.21 -21.76
N GLY A 141 4.32 -7.41 -20.45
CA GLY A 141 5.17 -8.29 -19.66
C GLY A 141 5.03 -9.77 -20.02
N ALA A 142 3.99 -10.14 -20.78
CA ALA A 142 3.71 -11.49 -21.26
C ALA A 142 3.87 -12.58 -20.17
N PRO A 143 3.14 -12.46 -19.04
CA PRO A 143 3.40 -13.28 -17.85
C PRO A 143 3.13 -14.78 -18.08
N PHE A 144 2.28 -15.11 -19.05
CA PHE A 144 1.93 -16.48 -19.41
C PHE A 144 2.74 -17.04 -20.59
N ASP A 145 3.68 -16.27 -21.14
CA ASP A 145 4.56 -16.75 -22.21
C ASP A 145 5.52 -17.82 -21.73
N LEU A 146 5.97 -18.65 -22.67
CA LEU A 146 6.99 -19.64 -22.37
C LEU A 146 8.27 -18.88 -21.98
N PRO A 147 8.92 -19.27 -20.89
CA PRO A 147 10.19 -18.66 -20.53
C PRO A 147 11.27 -18.94 -21.56
N ILE A 148 12.25 -18.04 -21.64
CA ILE A 148 13.47 -18.24 -22.44
C ILE A 148 14.48 -18.98 -21.56
N GLY A 149 14.91 -20.16 -22.01
CA GLY A 149 15.83 -21.04 -21.29
C GLY A 149 15.09 -22.01 -20.35
N ALA A 150 15.42 -23.29 -20.44
CA ALA A 150 14.92 -24.29 -19.50
C ALA A 150 15.64 -24.11 -18.16
N ARG A 151 14.90 -23.87 -17.08
CA ARG A 151 15.42 -23.89 -15.71
C ARG A 151 14.76 -25.02 -14.93
N GLN A 152 15.54 -25.72 -14.12
CA GLN A 152 15.04 -26.76 -13.21
C GLN A 152 14.32 -26.17 -11.98
N ASP A 153 14.59 -24.90 -11.67
CA ASP A 153 13.93 -24.12 -10.62
C ASP A 153 13.66 -22.69 -11.12
N GLY A 154 12.82 -21.94 -10.42
CA GLY A 154 12.59 -20.53 -10.69
C GLY A 154 13.73 -19.64 -10.19
N ALA A 155 13.69 -18.36 -10.55
CA ALA A 155 14.69 -17.37 -10.14
C ALA A 155 14.59 -16.96 -8.65
N GLY A 156 13.59 -17.49 -7.93
CA GLY A 156 13.36 -17.19 -6.53
C GLY A 156 12.64 -15.87 -6.29
N LEU A 157 12.37 -15.62 -5.01
CA LEU A 157 11.79 -14.39 -4.50
C LEU A 157 12.86 -13.65 -3.70
N SER A 158 12.98 -12.34 -3.91
CA SER A 158 13.83 -11.48 -3.08
C SER A 158 13.61 -11.77 -1.58
N PRO A 159 14.68 -12.08 -0.82
CA PRO A 159 14.59 -12.36 0.62
C PRO A 159 13.87 -11.28 1.42
N ASP A 160 13.93 -10.01 0.98
CA ASP A 160 13.24 -8.88 1.61
C ASP A 160 11.70 -8.99 1.53
N LEU A 161 11.18 -9.57 0.44
CA LEU A 161 9.75 -9.77 0.20
C LEU A 161 9.19 -10.95 1.01
N GLN A 162 10.06 -11.77 1.59
CA GLN A 162 9.69 -12.88 2.47
C GLN A 162 9.40 -12.43 3.91
N ARG A 163 9.15 -11.13 4.11
CA ARG A 163 8.70 -10.52 5.37
C ARG A 163 7.24 -10.05 5.22
N GLY A 164 6.37 -10.40 6.17
CA GLY A 164 4.94 -10.08 6.04
C GLY A 164 4.63 -8.58 5.94
N ALA A 165 5.44 -7.73 6.57
CA ALA A 165 5.22 -6.28 6.62
C ALA A 165 5.40 -5.59 5.25
N THR A 166 6.32 -6.03 4.39
CA THR A 166 6.49 -5.48 3.02
C THR A 166 5.30 -5.79 2.15
N THR A 167 4.82 -7.03 2.23
CA THR A 167 3.66 -7.48 1.47
C THR A 167 2.41 -6.71 1.90
N LEU A 168 2.19 -6.57 3.21
CA LEU A 168 1.08 -5.77 3.75
C LEU A 168 1.16 -4.30 3.33
N HIS A 169 2.36 -3.70 3.40
CA HIS A 169 2.60 -2.32 2.96
C HIS A 169 2.14 -2.11 1.51
N ALA A 170 2.64 -2.91 0.58
CA ALA A 170 2.33 -2.76 -0.83
C ALA A 170 0.84 -3.00 -1.14
N LEU A 171 0.25 -4.08 -0.60
CA LEU A 171 -1.17 -4.38 -0.83
C LEU A 171 -2.09 -3.30 -0.26
N ALA A 172 -1.78 -2.77 0.92
CA ALA A 172 -2.54 -1.68 1.53
C ALA A 172 -2.42 -0.38 0.73
N LEU A 173 -1.24 -0.05 0.19
CA LEU A 173 -1.08 1.08 -0.72
C LEU A 173 -1.89 0.89 -2.02
N MET A 174 -1.90 -0.30 -2.61
CA MET A 174 -2.67 -0.59 -3.82
C MET A 174 -4.17 -0.46 -3.58
N LEU A 175 -4.68 -0.98 -2.47
CA LEU A 175 -6.07 -0.83 -2.06
C LEU A 175 -6.42 0.65 -1.80
N GLY A 176 -5.55 1.37 -1.11
CA GLY A 176 -5.70 2.79 -0.84
C GLY A 176 -5.75 3.64 -2.11
N THR A 177 -4.86 3.39 -3.06
CA THR A 177 -4.86 4.02 -4.39
C THR A 177 -6.12 3.66 -5.19
N ALA A 178 -6.61 2.42 -5.10
CA ALA A 178 -7.87 2.02 -5.74
C ALA A 178 -9.06 2.82 -5.19
N CYS A 179 -9.21 2.94 -3.87
CA CYS A 179 -10.26 3.73 -3.26
C CYS A 179 -10.11 5.24 -3.56
N ALA A 180 -8.89 5.78 -3.54
CA ALA A 180 -8.63 7.17 -3.89
C ALA A 180 -8.98 7.48 -5.36
N THR A 181 -8.77 6.51 -6.27
CA THR A 181 -9.20 6.61 -7.67
C THR A 181 -10.71 6.77 -7.79
N VAL A 182 -11.49 6.03 -6.99
CA VAL A 182 -12.95 6.16 -6.96
C VAL A 182 -13.38 7.52 -6.38
N SER A 183 -12.78 7.98 -5.28
CA SER A 183 -13.02 9.32 -4.74
C SER A 183 -12.76 10.42 -5.78
N PHE A 184 -11.65 10.32 -6.49
CA PHE A 184 -11.30 11.24 -7.57
C PHE A 184 -12.31 11.17 -8.71
N ALA A 185 -12.68 9.97 -9.16
CA ALA A 185 -13.64 9.76 -10.24
C ALA A 185 -15.02 10.35 -9.93
N LEU A 186 -15.51 10.17 -8.70
CA LEU A 186 -16.77 10.77 -8.23
C LEU A 186 -16.70 12.29 -8.17
N THR A 187 -15.55 12.83 -7.81
CA THR A 187 -15.32 14.28 -7.74
C THR A 187 -15.23 14.90 -9.12
N ALA A 188 -14.48 14.30 -10.04
CA ALA A 188 -14.46 14.70 -11.43
C ALA A 188 -15.87 14.66 -12.04
N ALA A 189 -16.64 13.61 -11.75
CA ALA A 189 -18.03 13.48 -12.18
C ALA A 189 -18.93 14.60 -11.65
N ALA A 190 -18.84 14.92 -10.35
CA ALA A 190 -19.64 15.96 -9.72
C ALA A 190 -19.28 17.36 -10.22
N VAL A 191 -17.99 17.65 -10.40
CA VAL A 191 -17.55 18.94 -10.99
C VAL A 191 -18.01 19.05 -12.44
N ALA A 192 -17.86 17.99 -13.24
CA ALA A 192 -18.31 17.98 -14.63
C ALA A 192 -19.83 18.12 -14.79
N SER A 193 -20.59 17.54 -13.86
CA SER A 193 -22.06 17.57 -13.85
C SER A 193 -22.62 18.80 -13.12
N ARG A 194 -21.77 19.59 -12.46
CA ARG A 194 -22.15 20.72 -11.58
C ARG A 194 -23.08 20.30 -10.42
N THR A 195 -22.90 19.08 -9.92
CA THR A 195 -23.72 18.45 -8.86
C THR A 195 -22.89 18.13 -7.62
N VAL A 196 -22.17 19.13 -7.11
CA VAL A 196 -21.43 19.03 -5.83
C VAL A 196 -22.42 19.18 -4.66
N ASP A 197 -23.24 18.15 -4.45
CA ASP A 197 -24.36 18.12 -3.51
C ASP A 197 -24.12 17.20 -2.30
N GLU A 198 -25.11 17.09 -1.40
CA GLU A 198 -25.03 16.19 -0.24
C GLU A 198 -24.88 14.71 -0.66
N ARG A 199 -25.48 14.30 -1.78
CA ARG A 199 -25.37 12.92 -2.29
C ARG A 199 -23.96 12.62 -2.75
N TRP A 200 -23.29 13.55 -3.43
CA TRP A 200 -21.87 13.45 -3.75
C TRP A 200 -21.05 13.35 -2.47
N SER A 201 -21.24 14.27 -1.53
CA SER A 201 -20.45 14.29 -0.28
C SER A 201 -20.60 12.96 0.48
N ALA A 202 -21.83 12.50 0.72
CA ALA A 202 -22.08 11.24 1.42
C ALA A 202 -21.38 10.03 0.79
N ARG A 203 -21.32 9.98 -0.54
CA ARG A 203 -20.65 8.88 -1.28
C ARG A 203 -19.14 8.99 -1.21
N VAL A 204 -18.60 10.17 -1.48
CA VAL A 204 -17.14 10.41 -1.48
C VAL A 204 -16.53 10.20 -0.09
N ARG A 205 -17.22 10.55 0.99
CA ARG A 205 -16.74 10.32 2.37
C ARG A 205 -16.39 8.86 2.66
N VAL A 206 -17.21 7.92 2.20
CA VAL A 206 -16.96 6.49 2.41
C VAL A 206 -15.67 6.08 1.71
N TRP A 207 -15.51 6.46 0.46
CA TRP A 207 -14.32 6.15 -0.32
C TRP A 207 -13.07 6.87 0.19
N ASN A 208 -13.20 8.10 0.67
CA ASN A 208 -12.12 8.85 1.30
C ASN A 208 -11.60 8.15 2.56
N ALA A 209 -12.50 7.70 3.44
CA ALA A 209 -12.11 7.00 4.65
C ALA A 209 -11.49 5.64 4.33
N LEU A 210 -12.04 4.87 3.38
CA LEU A 210 -11.45 3.62 2.94
C LEU A 210 -10.05 3.83 2.34
N ALA A 211 -9.91 4.84 1.46
CA ALA A 211 -8.64 5.20 0.85
C ALA A 211 -7.61 5.58 1.92
N TRP A 212 -7.95 6.52 2.79
CA TRP A 212 -7.04 6.99 3.81
C TRP A 212 -6.64 5.88 4.78
N THR A 213 -7.60 5.09 5.28
CA THR A 213 -7.30 3.98 6.20
C THR A 213 -6.34 2.98 5.57
N ALA A 214 -6.57 2.59 4.32
CA ALA A 214 -5.66 1.67 3.61
C ALA A 214 -4.28 2.29 3.34
N LEU A 215 -4.21 3.55 2.88
CA LEU A 215 -2.94 4.26 2.68
C LEU A 215 -2.14 4.40 3.97
N PHE A 216 -2.84 4.64 5.08
CA PHE A 216 -2.24 4.81 6.40
C PHE A 216 -1.80 3.49 7.02
N VAL A 217 -2.57 2.40 6.87
CA VAL A 217 -2.12 1.03 7.20
C VAL A 217 -0.87 0.67 6.39
N GLY A 218 -0.87 1.01 5.10
CA GLY A 218 0.29 0.88 4.23
C GLY A 218 1.49 1.64 4.80
N ALA A 219 1.32 2.92 5.11
CA ALA A 219 2.36 3.74 5.72
C ALA A 219 2.93 3.11 7.01
N ILE A 220 2.10 2.70 7.98
CA ILE A 220 2.59 2.08 9.22
C ILE A 220 3.34 0.76 8.94
N ALA A 221 2.82 -0.08 8.05
CA ALA A 221 3.49 -1.33 7.68
C ALA A 221 4.87 -1.06 7.03
N GLY A 222 4.95 -0.02 6.20
CA GLY A 222 6.20 0.47 5.60
C GLY A 222 7.18 0.99 6.64
N ALA A 223 6.70 1.81 7.58
CA ALA A 223 7.45 2.33 8.72
C ALA A 223 8.09 1.19 9.52
N ARG A 224 7.26 0.20 9.87
CA ARG A 224 7.67 -0.95 10.67
C ARG A 224 8.69 -1.79 9.92
N TRP A 225 8.49 -2.03 8.63
CA TRP A 225 9.48 -2.79 7.86
C TRP A 225 10.82 -2.08 7.78
N TYR A 226 10.84 -0.78 7.46
CA TYR A 226 12.08 -0.01 7.36
C TYR A 226 12.81 0.06 8.71
N ALA A 227 12.05 0.27 9.78
CA ALA A 227 12.52 0.26 11.16
C ALA A 227 13.16 -1.06 11.60
N LEU A 228 12.80 -2.18 10.94
CA LEU A 228 13.30 -3.53 11.20
C LEU A 228 14.23 -4.01 10.07
N ASN A 229 14.70 -3.12 9.19
CA ASN A 229 15.64 -3.47 8.13
C ASN A 229 17.01 -2.80 8.38
N PRO A 230 18.05 -3.57 8.72
CA PRO A 230 19.34 -3.02 9.10
C PRO A 230 20.03 -2.21 8.01
N VAL A 231 19.76 -2.56 6.75
CA VAL A 231 20.45 -2.06 5.55
C VAL A 231 19.83 -0.76 5.04
N ARG A 232 18.56 -0.49 5.33
CA ARG A 232 17.82 0.59 4.66
C ARG A 232 17.89 1.96 5.38
N GLY A 233 18.35 2.06 6.63
CA GLY A 233 18.55 3.35 7.33
C GLY A 233 17.31 3.83 8.12
N ALA A 234 17.00 5.14 8.12
CA ALA A 234 15.77 5.70 8.71
C ALA A 234 14.64 5.94 7.69
N TRP A 235 13.39 5.53 7.96
CA TRP A 235 12.30 5.46 6.96
C TRP A 235 11.99 6.74 6.17
N LEU A 236 12.30 7.91 6.72
CA LEU A 236 12.05 9.22 6.10
C LEU A 236 13.33 9.89 5.57
N SER A 237 14.46 9.17 5.52
CA SER A 237 15.72 9.77 5.08
C SER A 237 15.83 9.94 3.57
N ASP A 238 15.01 9.24 2.77
CA ASP A 238 14.94 9.40 1.31
C ASP A 238 13.63 10.11 0.90
N PRO A 239 13.67 11.22 0.13
CA PRO A 239 12.48 11.89 -0.41
C PRO A 239 11.48 10.96 -1.10
N VAL A 240 11.94 9.92 -1.79
CA VAL A 240 11.07 8.93 -2.45
C VAL A 240 10.26 8.15 -1.41
N THR A 241 10.92 7.76 -0.32
CA THR A 241 10.27 7.08 0.81
C THR A 241 9.39 8.00 1.64
N ALA A 242 9.49 9.33 1.49
CA ALA A 242 8.62 10.30 2.14
C ALA A 242 7.33 10.60 1.35
N LEU A 243 7.21 10.16 0.09
CA LEU A 243 6.06 10.47 -0.78
C LEU A 243 4.72 9.98 -0.22
N TRP A 244 4.69 8.93 0.61
CA TRP A 244 3.46 8.47 1.26
C TRP A 244 2.90 9.49 2.27
N LEU A 245 3.71 10.44 2.76
CA LEU A 245 3.23 11.50 3.66
C LEU A 245 2.16 12.36 2.97
N LEU A 246 2.33 12.63 1.67
CA LEU A 246 1.38 13.44 0.89
C LEU A 246 -0.04 12.87 0.93
N PRO A 247 -0.32 11.64 0.45
CA PRO A 247 -1.66 11.06 0.50
C PRO A 247 -2.17 10.84 1.92
N THR A 248 -1.31 10.50 2.88
CA THR A 248 -1.76 10.32 4.26
C THR A 248 -2.14 11.64 4.94
N ALA A 249 -1.41 12.73 4.69
CA ALA A 249 -1.69 14.04 5.28
C ALA A 249 -2.90 14.71 4.62
N THR A 250 -2.94 14.72 3.28
CA THR A 250 -4.08 15.26 2.53
C THR A 250 -5.35 14.46 2.78
N GLY A 251 -5.26 13.12 2.85
CA GLY A 251 -6.37 12.27 3.23
C GLY A 251 -6.81 12.45 4.69
N ALA A 252 -5.89 12.66 5.63
CA ALA A 252 -6.24 12.94 7.03
C ALA A 252 -7.01 14.25 7.16
N TRP A 253 -6.55 15.30 6.47
CA TRP A 253 -7.25 16.58 6.44
C TRP A 253 -8.61 16.44 5.76
N LEU A 254 -8.70 15.69 4.68
CA LEU A 254 -9.95 15.41 4.00
C LEU A 254 -10.96 14.71 4.92
N VAL A 255 -10.55 13.65 5.63
CA VAL A 255 -11.41 12.96 6.60
C VAL A 255 -11.81 13.88 7.76
N HIS A 256 -10.91 14.75 8.22
CA HIS A 256 -11.23 15.77 9.21
C HIS A 256 -12.31 16.74 8.69
N LEU A 257 -12.16 17.26 7.47
CA LEU A 257 -13.17 18.12 6.84
C LEU A 257 -14.50 17.41 6.63
N ASP A 258 -14.47 16.11 6.34
CA ASP A 258 -15.65 15.26 6.17
C ASP A 258 -16.40 15.01 7.49
N SER A 259 -15.75 15.21 8.65
CA SER A 259 -16.36 15.12 9.99
C SER A 259 -17.00 16.42 10.48
N GLY A 260 -16.70 17.55 9.84
CA GLY A 260 -17.18 18.88 10.21
C GLY A 260 -18.31 19.41 9.32
N ARG A 261 -18.91 20.54 9.71
CA ARG A 261 -19.93 21.23 8.90
C ARG A 261 -19.40 21.56 7.51
N ALA A 262 -20.16 21.23 6.48
CA ALA A 262 -19.84 21.68 5.13
C ALA A 262 -20.14 23.18 4.98
N THR A 263 -19.23 23.89 4.35
CA THR A 263 -19.41 25.28 3.88
C THR A 263 -18.96 25.34 2.43
N ALA A 264 -19.39 26.37 1.70
CA ALA A 264 -18.97 26.60 0.30
C ALA A 264 -17.44 26.56 0.15
N GLU A 265 -16.73 27.26 1.03
CA GLU A 265 -15.28 27.33 1.07
C GLU A 265 -14.64 25.95 1.29
N ARG A 266 -15.21 25.14 2.20
CA ARG A 266 -14.73 23.78 2.49
C ARG A 266 -14.93 22.82 1.32
N ALA A 267 -15.92 23.03 0.47
CA ALA A 267 -16.16 22.14 -0.66
C ALA A 267 -15.07 22.24 -1.73
N VAL A 268 -14.57 23.45 -2.01
CA VAL A 268 -13.40 23.65 -2.88
C VAL A 268 -12.18 22.96 -2.30
N THR A 269 -11.93 23.15 -1.00
CA THR A 269 -10.84 22.48 -0.28
C THR A 269 -10.97 20.95 -0.35
N ARG A 270 -12.17 20.40 -0.19
CA ARG A 270 -12.43 18.95 -0.34
C ARG A 270 -12.05 18.46 -1.75
N VAL A 271 -12.49 19.16 -2.80
CA VAL A 271 -12.14 18.80 -4.20
C VAL A 271 -10.62 18.78 -4.40
N LEU A 272 -9.92 19.83 -3.94
CA LEU A 272 -8.46 19.93 -4.05
C LEU A 272 -7.75 18.84 -3.24
N LEU A 273 -8.21 18.55 -2.02
CA LEU A 273 -7.64 17.51 -1.17
C LEU A 273 -7.88 16.11 -1.73
N ILE A 274 -9.03 15.84 -2.35
CA ILE A 274 -9.28 14.56 -3.04
C ILE A 274 -8.30 14.38 -4.19
N ALA A 275 -8.11 15.42 -5.00
CA ALA A 275 -7.15 15.39 -6.10
C ALA A 275 -5.71 15.21 -5.59
N ALA A 276 -5.32 15.96 -4.55
CA ALA A 276 -4.00 15.85 -3.93
C ALA A 276 -3.76 14.46 -3.29
N THR A 277 -4.78 13.88 -2.65
CA THR A 277 -4.73 12.52 -2.09
C THR A 277 -4.54 11.49 -3.18
N PHE A 278 -5.30 11.57 -4.28
CA PHE A 278 -5.18 10.67 -5.42
C PHE A 278 -3.81 10.77 -6.11
N VAL A 279 -3.34 11.99 -6.39
CA VAL A 279 -2.02 12.25 -6.96
C VAL A 279 -0.94 11.71 -6.03
N GLY A 280 -0.98 12.08 -4.76
CA GLY A 280 -0.04 11.60 -3.75
C GLY A 280 -0.01 10.07 -3.62
N ALA A 281 -1.17 9.41 -3.65
CA ALA A 281 -1.28 7.96 -3.56
C ALA A 281 -0.64 7.27 -4.78
N THR A 282 -0.87 7.82 -5.97
CA THR A 282 -0.29 7.32 -7.23
C THR A 282 1.23 7.50 -7.25
N LEU A 283 1.73 8.66 -6.80
CA LEU A 283 3.17 8.93 -6.68
C LEU A 283 3.84 8.02 -5.64
N ALA A 284 3.23 7.89 -4.45
CA ALA A 284 3.73 7.06 -3.37
C ALA A 284 3.77 5.57 -3.74
N LEU A 285 2.72 5.06 -4.41
CA LEU A 285 2.70 3.69 -4.87
C LEU A 285 3.80 3.45 -5.92
N THR A 286 4.01 4.38 -6.84
CA THR A 286 4.93 4.11 -7.95
C THR A 286 6.40 4.29 -7.57
N PHE A 287 6.73 5.38 -6.88
CA PHE A 287 8.11 5.65 -6.48
C PHE A 287 8.46 4.97 -5.15
N GLY A 288 7.55 5.02 -4.17
CA GLY A 288 7.75 4.36 -2.88
C GLY A 288 7.80 2.85 -3.04
N ALA A 289 6.72 2.20 -3.51
CA ALA A 289 6.69 0.74 -3.64
C ALA A 289 7.69 0.20 -4.68
N GLY A 290 7.96 0.96 -5.75
CA GLY A 290 9.00 0.62 -6.74
C GLY A 290 10.41 0.54 -6.14
N ALA A 291 10.79 1.49 -5.27
CA ALA A 291 12.05 1.44 -4.51
C ALA A 291 12.05 0.31 -3.45
N PHE A 292 10.88 -0.11 -2.98
CA PHE A 292 10.74 -1.15 -1.96
C PHE A 292 10.88 -2.57 -2.52
N VAL A 293 10.43 -2.82 -3.75
CA VAL A 293 10.36 -4.17 -4.35
C VAL A 293 11.67 -4.62 -5.01
N THR A 294 12.38 -3.76 -5.77
CA THR A 294 13.41 -4.26 -6.70
C THR A 294 14.84 -4.23 -6.21
N GLY A 295 15.15 -3.68 -5.02
CA GLY A 295 16.51 -3.71 -4.43
C GLY A 295 17.60 -2.95 -5.20
N ALA A 296 17.34 -2.56 -6.45
CA ALA A 296 18.16 -1.70 -7.27
C ALA A 296 17.31 -0.52 -7.76
N ALA A 297 17.89 0.67 -7.66
CA ALA A 297 17.42 1.85 -8.35
C ALA A 297 17.26 1.57 -9.87
N SER A 298 16.33 2.32 -10.47
CA SER A 298 16.38 2.89 -11.82
C SER A 298 15.96 2.12 -13.09
N ALA A 299 15.81 0.80 -13.20
CA ALA A 299 15.49 0.23 -14.54
C ALA A 299 13.98 0.17 -14.90
N LEU A 300 13.10 -0.09 -13.94
CA LEU A 300 11.64 -0.25 -14.18
C LEU A 300 10.81 0.96 -13.76
N THR A 301 11.34 1.78 -12.85
CA THR A 301 10.83 3.10 -12.49
C THR A 301 10.83 4.09 -13.66
N HIS A 302 11.65 3.89 -14.71
CA HIS A 302 11.59 4.73 -15.92
C HIS A 302 10.42 4.39 -16.86
N ARG A 303 10.04 3.11 -17.02
CA ARG A 303 8.92 2.71 -17.89
C ARG A 303 7.56 2.90 -17.20
N ALA A 304 7.48 2.67 -15.89
CA ALA A 304 6.33 3.06 -15.07
C ALA A 304 6.29 4.58 -14.83
N GLY A 305 7.42 5.30 -14.89
CA GLY A 305 7.48 6.77 -14.74
C GLY A 305 6.62 7.56 -15.75
N TRP A 306 6.37 6.99 -16.94
CA TRP A 306 5.40 7.57 -17.90
C TRP A 306 3.96 7.49 -17.38
N TRP A 307 3.59 6.42 -16.66
CA TRP A 307 2.29 6.30 -15.97
C TRP A 307 2.14 7.33 -14.83
N VAL A 308 3.27 7.68 -14.20
CA VAL A 308 3.40 8.59 -13.05
C VAL A 308 3.32 10.06 -13.43
N GLY A 309 3.75 10.43 -14.65
CA GLY A 309 3.45 11.74 -15.21
C GLY A 309 2.03 11.79 -15.75
N ALA A 310 1.66 10.84 -16.60
CA ALA A 310 0.44 10.93 -17.40
C ALA A 310 -0.85 10.82 -16.57
N THR A 311 -0.96 9.91 -15.60
CA THR A 311 -2.24 9.72 -14.87
C THR A 311 -2.51 10.86 -13.88
N PRO A 312 -1.53 11.28 -13.04
CA PRO A 312 -1.67 12.47 -12.20
C PRO A 312 -1.79 13.76 -13.02
N ALA A 313 -0.99 13.95 -14.09
CA ALA A 313 -1.10 15.14 -14.92
C ALA A 313 -2.41 15.19 -15.70
N ALA A 314 -2.90 14.07 -16.23
CA ALA A 314 -4.21 14.01 -16.86
C ALA A 314 -5.33 14.24 -15.85
N ALA A 315 -5.19 13.75 -14.61
CA ALA A 315 -6.15 14.03 -13.54
C ALA A 315 -6.17 15.52 -13.15
N VAL A 316 -4.99 16.15 -13.01
CA VAL A 316 -4.87 17.59 -12.74
C VAL A 316 -5.38 18.40 -13.93
N LEU A 317 -5.00 18.07 -15.16
CA LEU A 317 -5.46 18.73 -16.37
C LEU A 317 -6.98 18.60 -16.52
N LEU A 318 -7.53 17.39 -16.30
CA LEU A 318 -8.96 17.15 -16.29
C LEU A 318 -9.64 18.03 -15.24
N LEU A 319 -9.12 18.06 -14.01
CA LEU A 319 -9.69 18.89 -12.96
C LEU A 319 -9.62 20.38 -13.31
N VAL A 320 -8.49 20.87 -13.82
CA VAL A 320 -8.31 22.26 -14.26
C VAL A 320 -9.28 22.61 -15.40
N VAL A 321 -9.43 21.75 -16.40
CA VAL A 321 -10.38 21.94 -17.50
C VAL A 321 -11.82 21.98 -16.98
N LEU A 322 -12.17 21.09 -16.05
CA LEU A 322 -13.50 21.04 -15.45
C LEU A 322 -13.80 22.27 -14.58
N LEU A 323 -12.81 22.75 -13.82
CA LEU A 323 -12.91 23.96 -13.01
C LEU A 323 -13.03 25.22 -13.89
N ARG A 324 -12.24 25.33 -14.97
CA ARG A 324 -12.29 26.46 -15.92
C ARG A 324 -13.59 26.51 -16.74
N ARG A 325 -14.23 25.36 -16.99
CA ARG A 325 -15.56 25.30 -17.65
C ARG A 325 -16.72 25.56 -16.68
N GLY A 326 -16.42 25.73 -15.39
CA GLY A 326 -17.38 25.71 -14.31
C GLY A 326 -17.33 26.96 -13.45
N ASP A 327 -17.61 28.14 -14.02
CA ASP A 327 -17.77 29.40 -13.25
C ASP A 327 -18.82 29.28 -12.12
N GLY A 328 -19.74 28.30 -12.21
CA GLY A 328 -20.74 27.99 -11.18
C GLY A 328 -20.52 26.69 -10.39
N ALA A 329 -19.50 25.87 -10.69
CA ALA A 329 -19.29 24.59 -10.01
C ALA A 329 -18.89 24.79 -8.53
N LEU A 330 -18.03 25.78 -8.27
CA LEU A 330 -17.65 26.20 -6.91
C LEU A 330 -18.80 26.96 -6.22
N ALA A 331 -19.64 27.68 -6.97
CA ALA A 331 -20.82 28.36 -6.45
C ALA A 331 -21.94 27.38 -6.03
N SER A 332 -22.10 26.25 -6.73
CA SER A 332 -23.06 25.18 -6.38
C SER A 332 -22.73 24.45 -5.08
N ALA A 333 -21.45 24.48 -4.69
CA ALA A 333 -20.93 23.84 -3.50
C ALA A 333 -21.36 24.54 -2.18
N SER A 334 -22.04 25.70 -2.30
CA SER A 334 -22.53 26.52 -1.18
C SER A 334 -23.78 25.98 -0.47
N ARG A 335 -24.43 24.94 -1.01
CA ARG A 335 -25.68 24.38 -0.45
C ARG A 335 -25.50 22.96 0.08
N ILE A 336 -24.54 22.77 0.98
CA ILE A 336 -24.30 21.47 1.62
C ILE A 336 -24.74 21.56 3.08
N ALA A 337 -25.81 20.85 3.42
CA ALA A 337 -26.09 20.48 4.80
C ALA A 337 -25.42 19.13 5.08
N ASP A 338 -24.72 18.99 6.21
CA ASP A 338 -24.20 17.70 6.67
C ASP A 338 -24.63 17.48 8.13
N ASP A 339 -25.28 16.33 8.39
CA ASP A 339 -25.69 15.88 9.72
C ASP A 339 -25.22 14.44 10.02
N VAL A 340 -23.90 14.24 10.07
CA VAL A 340 -23.31 13.06 10.71
C VAL A 340 -22.27 13.53 11.71
N ARG A 341 -22.73 13.75 12.94
CA ARG A 341 -21.88 14.07 14.09
C ARG A 341 -21.53 12.78 14.82
N SER A 342 -20.25 12.49 14.97
CA SER A 342 -19.78 11.64 16.06
C SER A 342 -18.61 12.33 16.74
N PRO A 343 -18.87 13.20 17.74
CA PRO A 343 -17.82 13.85 18.51
C PRO A 343 -16.83 12.82 19.05
N VAL A 344 -17.33 11.67 19.52
CA VAL A 344 -16.52 10.56 20.03
C VAL A 344 -15.54 10.04 18.98
N ALA A 345 -15.99 9.82 17.74
CA ALA A 345 -15.11 9.32 16.69
C ALA A 345 -14.05 10.35 16.28
N ALA A 346 -14.42 11.63 16.25
CA ALA A 346 -13.47 12.72 16.05
C ALA A 346 -12.42 12.76 17.17
N TRP A 347 -12.83 12.65 18.44
CA TRP A 347 -11.90 12.58 19.58
C TRP A 347 -10.95 11.37 19.49
N ILE A 348 -11.47 10.19 19.12
CA ILE A 348 -10.66 8.98 18.90
C ILE A 348 -9.62 9.21 17.80
N ALA A 349 -10.01 9.80 16.67
CA ALA A 349 -9.09 10.11 15.58
C ALA A 349 -8.00 11.13 16.02
N HIS A 350 -8.37 12.19 16.73
CA HIS A 350 -7.40 13.19 17.22
C HIS A 350 -6.43 12.59 18.24
N ALA A 351 -6.92 11.78 19.18
CA ALA A 351 -6.07 11.07 20.13
C ALA A 351 -5.06 10.18 19.38
N GLY A 352 -5.52 9.45 18.36
CA GLY A 352 -4.63 8.66 17.52
C GLY A 352 -3.57 9.48 16.80
N PHE A 353 -3.94 10.65 16.24
CA PHE A 353 -3.00 11.57 15.60
C PHE A 353 -1.92 12.06 16.56
N VAL A 354 -2.30 12.47 17.77
CA VAL A 354 -1.36 12.92 18.81
C VAL A 354 -0.35 11.81 19.15
N LEU A 355 -0.81 10.56 19.29
CA LEU A 355 0.09 9.43 19.56
C LEU A 355 1.08 9.17 18.42
N VAL A 356 0.64 9.27 17.16
CA VAL A 356 1.52 9.14 15.98
C VAL A 356 2.57 10.26 15.94
N VAL A 357 2.17 11.51 16.18
CA VAL A 357 3.09 12.65 16.25
C VAL A 357 4.08 12.46 17.39
N ALA A 358 3.61 12.05 18.57
CA ALA A 358 4.48 11.77 19.71
C ALA A 358 5.49 10.65 19.40
N ALA A 359 5.08 9.58 18.71
CA ALA A 359 5.99 8.52 18.26
C ALA A 359 7.04 9.05 17.26
N ALA A 360 6.65 9.90 16.32
CA ALA A 360 7.56 10.50 15.35
C ALA A 360 8.58 11.45 16.00
N VAL A 361 8.15 12.24 17.00
CA VAL A 361 9.05 13.06 17.82
C VAL A 361 9.96 12.19 18.68
N GLY A 362 9.41 11.15 19.32
CA GLY A 362 10.15 10.18 20.13
C GLY A 362 11.27 9.49 19.35
N ALA A 363 11.05 9.20 18.06
CA ALA A 363 12.06 8.62 17.18
C ALA A 363 13.33 9.49 17.03
N ARG A 364 13.28 10.81 17.28
CA ARG A 364 14.48 11.68 17.30
C ARG A 364 15.42 11.38 18.47
N PHE A 365 14.90 10.78 19.53
CA PHE A 365 15.65 10.40 20.72
C PHE A 365 16.14 8.95 20.66
N THR A 366 16.06 8.32 19.48
CA THR A 366 16.56 6.97 19.26
C THR A 366 18.05 6.87 19.59
N ARG A 367 18.44 5.82 20.30
CA ARG A 367 19.84 5.52 20.63
C ARG A 367 20.23 4.18 20.03
N ASP A 368 21.21 4.21 19.14
CA ASP A 368 21.79 3.02 18.52
C ASP A 368 23.13 2.66 19.16
N ARG A 369 23.33 1.37 19.40
CA ARG A 369 24.59 0.80 19.91
C ARG A 369 24.95 -0.40 19.06
N THR A 370 26.07 -0.30 18.36
CA THR A 370 26.66 -1.43 17.63
C THR A 370 27.72 -2.07 18.51
N VAL A 371 27.64 -3.38 18.69
CA VAL A 371 28.55 -4.15 19.54
C VAL A 371 28.83 -5.51 18.91
N ALA A 372 30.09 -5.93 18.93
CA ALA A 372 30.47 -7.31 18.63
C ALA A 372 30.46 -8.11 19.94
N LEU A 373 29.55 -9.08 20.05
CA LEU A 373 29.38 -9.89 21.25
C LEU A 373 29.73 -11.35 20.96
N GLY A 374 30.65 -11.90 21.75
CA GLY A 374 30.91 -13.34 21.80
C GLY A 374 29.95 -14.08 22.74
N ASP A 375 30.14 -15.39 22.84
CA ASP A 375 29.35 -16.24 23.74
C ASP A 375 29.56 -15.85 25.20
N ALA A 376 28.47 -15.81 25.98
CA ALA A 376 28.44 -15.45 27.40
C ALA A 376 28.96 -14.04 27.77
N GLU A 377 29.29 -13.19 26.79
CA GLU A 377 29.66 -11.80 27.05
C GLU A 377 28.43 -10.95 27.43
N ILE A 378 28.65 -9.93 28.25
CA ILE A 378 27.60 -9.01 28.69
C ILE A 378 27.91 -7.61 28.18
N PHE A 379 26.97 -7.03 27.43
CA PHE A 379 27.01 -5.62 27.04
C PHE A 379 26.13 -4.79 27.97
N ARG A 380 26.57 -3.58 28.33
CA ARG A 380 25.79 -2.63 29.14
C ARG A 380 25.55 -1.33 28.41
N ALA A 381 24.35 -0.78 28.55
CA ALA A 381 23.97 0.50 27.95
C ALA A 381 22.96 1.24 28.82
N ARG A 382 22.75 2.52 28.53
CA ARG A 382 21.62 3.30 29.06
C ARG A 382 20.63 3.60 27.95
N ASP A 383 19.34 3.52 28.28
CA ASP A 383 18.28 3.94 27.38
C ASP A 383 18.07 5.48 27.42
N PRO A 384 17.26 6.04 26.51
CA PRO A 384 16.99 7.49 26.46
C PRO A 384 16.33 8.07 27.71
N PHE A 385 15.76 7.24 28.58
CA PHE A 385 15.13 7.65 29.83
C PHE A 385 16.09 7.51 31.03
N GLY A 386 17.32 7.03 30.81
CA GLY A 386 18.38 6.94 31.82
C GLY A 386 18.46 5.60 32.55
N HIS A 387 17.60 4.63 32.24
CA HIS A 387 17.61 3.31 32.89
C HIS A 387 18.81 2.48 32.44
N GLN A 388 19.31 1.63 33.34
CA GLN A 388 20.43 0.74 33.06
C GLN A 388 19.96 -0.52 32.36
N TRP A 389 20.64 -0.88 31.28
CA TRP A 389 20.43 -2.12 30.56
C TRP A 389 21.68 -2.99 30.59
N SER A 390 21.48 -4.29 30.78
CA SER A 390 22.50 -5.29 30.48
C SER A 390 21.93 -6.34 29.53
N PHE A 391 22.75 -6.78 28.58
CA PHE A 391 22.41 -7.77 27.57
C PHE A 391 23.42 -8.90 27.66
N ALA A 392 23.03 -10.02 28.24
CA ALA A 392 23.87 -11.20 28.32
C ALA A 392 23.68 -12.07 27.08
N SER A 393 24.75 -12.30 26.32
CA SER A 393 24.75 -13.20 25.17
C SER A 393 24.40 -14.63 25.62
N GLN A 394 23.39 -15.22 25.00
CA GLN A 394 23.04 -16.64 25.16
C GLN A 394 23.69 -17.51 24.08
N GLY A 395 24.58 -16.91 23.28
CA GLY A 395 25.28 -17.56 22.18
C GLY A 395 24.58 -17.44 20.83
N ILE A 396 25.18 -18.11 19.86
CA ILE A 396 24.75 -18.13 18.46
C ILE A 396 24.22 -19.53 18.14
N SER A 397 23.07 -19.59 17.49
CA SER A 397 22.49 -20.83 16.99
C SER A 397 22.33 -20.75 15.48
N THR A 398 22.78 -21.78 14.77
CA THR A 398 22.49 -21.94 13.34
C THR A 398 21.41 -23.01 13.18
N LEU A 399 20.41 -22.69 12.36
CA LEU A 399 19.34 -23.61 12.01
C LEU A 399 19.28 -23.72 10.49
N GLN A 400 19.48 -24.93 9.99
CA GLN A 400 19.24 -25.24 8.58
C GLN A 400 17.77 -25.63 8.40
N ARG A 401 17.07 -24.96 7.49
CA ARG A 401 15.76 -25.37 6.98
C ARG A 401 15.87 -25.75 5.51
N GLU A 402 14.79 -26.33 4.99
CA GLU A 402 14.71 -26.72 3.58
C GLU A 402 14.97 -25.54 2.64
N ASN A 403 14.43 -24.35 2.94
CA ASN A 403 14.45 -23.20 2.03
C ASN A 403 15.36 -22.04 2.49
N TYR A 404 15.98 -22.14 3.67
CA TYR A 404 16.96 -21.16 4.15
C TYR A 404 17.83 -21.72 5.27
N ALA A 405 19.04 -21.18 5.38
CA ALA A 405 19.86 -21.24 6.59
C ALA A 405 19.60 -20.00 7.44
N SER A 406 19.45 -20.13 8.75
CA SER A 406 19.35 -18.98 9.66
C SER A 406 20.41 -19.00 10.75
N LEU A 407 21.10 -17.87 10.91
CA LEU A 407 21.92 -17.58 12.07
C LEU A 407 21.09 -16.74 13.05
N THR A 408 20.91 -17.26 14.26
CA THR A 408 20.13 -16.63 15.32
C THR A 408 21.06 -16.23 16.46
N VAL A 409 20.93 -14.99 16.92
CA VAL A 409 21.63 -14.49 18.10
C VAL A 409 20.60 -14.09 19.15
N SER A 410 20.74 -14.65 20.35
CA SER A 410 19.82 -14.42 21.45
C SER A 410 20.53 -13.71 22.60
N LEU A 411 19.91 -12.64 23.07
CA LEU A 411 20.36 -11.88 24.25
C LEU A 411 19.32 -12.03 25.35
N MET A 412 19.77 -12.12 26.59
CA MET A 412 18.94 -12.02 27.78
C MET A 412 19.06 -10.61 28.37
N PRO A 413 18.08 -9.72 28.11
CA PRO A 413 18.12 -8.36 28.62
C PRO A 413 17.66 -8.27 30.08
N LYS A 414 18.33 -7.40 30.85
CA LYS A 414 17.83 -6.87 32.12
C LYS A 414 17.74 -5.35 32.05
N ARG A 415 16.67 -4.77 32.58
CA ARG A 415 16.48 -3.33 32.78
C ARG A 415 16.34 -3.04 34.26
N ASP A 416 17.23 -2.23 34.83
CA ASP A 416 17.30 -1.93 36.27
C ASP A 416 17.16 -3.20 37.14
N ASP A 417 18.01 -4.18 36.85
CA ASP A 417 18.05 -5.52 37.46
C ASP A 417 16.82 -6.42 37.26
N GLN A 418 15.75 -5.91 36.65
CA GLN A 418 14.60 -6.73 36.24
C GLN A 418 14.90 -7.45 34.92
N GLN A 419 14.85 -8.78 34.95
CA GLN A 419 14.99 -9.60 33.75
C GLN A 419 13.74 -9.48 32.87
N LEU A 420 13.97 -9.26 31.57
CA LEU A 420 12.93 -9.18 30.56
C LEU A 420 12.90 -10.46 29.72
N ALA A 421 11.93 -10.56 28.82
CA ALA A 421 11.86 -11.67 27.88
C ALA A 421 13.11 -11.70 26.96
N MET A 422 13.50 -12.90 26.53
CA MET A 422 14.65 -13.10 25.65
C MET A 422 14.47 -12.35 24.32
N LEU A 423 15.52 -11.65 23.90
CA LEU A 423 15.53 -10.85 22.68
C LEU A 423 16.40 -11.56 21.64
N SER A 424 15.80 -12.05 20.57
CA SER A 424 16.51 -12.82 19.53
C SER A 424 16.39 -12.16 18.17
N ALA A 425 17.48 -12.14 17.40
CA ALA A 425 17.51 -11.66 16.03
C ALA A 425 18.07 -12.73 15.10
N GLU A 426 17.60 -12.74 13.87
CA GLU A 426 17.98 -13.76 12.89
C GLU A 426 18.51 -13.11 11.61
N ALA A 427 19.53 -13.72 11.00
CA ALA A 427 19.92 -13.48 9.61
C ALA A 427 19.61 -14.74 8.80
N ARG A 428 18.77 -14.63 7.77
CA ARG A 428 18.31 -15.75 6.95
C ARG A 428 18.87 -15.67 5.53
N SER A 429 19.66 -16.66 5.14
CA SER A 429 20.16 -16.84 3.77
C SER A 429 19.28 -17.86 3.07
N TYR A 430 18.55 -17.44 2.04
CA TYR A 430 17.62 -18.32 1.32
C TYR A 430 18.33 -19.00 0.17
N THR A 431 18.06 -20.29 0.02
CA THR A 431 18.60 -21.12 -1.06
C THR A 431 17.47 -21.53 -2.00
N LEU A 432 17.77 -21.53 -3.29
CA LEU A 432 16.88 -22.07 -4.31
C LEU A 432 16.97 -23.60 -4.30
N ALA A 433 15.98 -24.28 -4.90
CA ALA A 433 16.01 -25.73 -5.07
C ALA A 433 17.15 -26.17 -6.00
N SER A 434 17.62 -25.28 -6.89
CA SER A 434 18.85 -25.49 -7.67
C SER A 434 20.12 -25.55 -6.83
N GLY A 435 20.08 -25.11 -5.57
CA GLY A 435 21.25 -24.93 -4.71
C GLY A 435 21.89 -23.55 -4.80
N ASP A 436 21.43 -22.69 -5.71
CA ASP A 436 21.92 -21.31 -5.83
C ASP A 436 21.41 -20.42 -4.70
N ASP A 437 22.16 -19.38 -4.35
CA ASP A 437 21.72 -18.36 -3.40
C ASP A 437 20.60 -17.48 -3.99
N ALA A 438 19.54 -17.24 -3.22
CA ALA A 438 18.42 -16.38 -3.62
C ALA A 438 18.71 -14.87 -3.47
N GLY A 439 19.95 -14.50 -3.15
CA GLY A 439 20.41 -13.13 -2.92
C GLY A 439 20.89 -12.87 -1.49
N PRO A 440 21.06 -11.59 -1.10
CA PRO A 440 21.60 -11.24 0.21
C PRO A 440 20.67 -11.69 1.36
N PRO A 441 21.21 -11.92 2.57
CA PRO A 441 20.43 -12.40 3.70
C PRO A 441 19.29 -11.44 4.08
N ALA A 442 18.13 -12.00 4.44
CA ALA A 442 17.08 -11.24 5.09
C ALA A 442 17.31 -11.20 6.61
N PHE A 443 17.36 -10.00 7.16
CA PHE A 443 17.48 -9.81 8.60
C PHE A 443 16.10 -9.70 9.27
N ILE A 444 15.92 -10.45 10.34
CA ILE A 444 14.76 -10.41 11.23
C ILE A 444 15.20 -9.80 12.54
N THR A 445 14.75 -8.57 12.75
CA THR A 445 15.00 -7.82 13.98
C THR A 445 14.12 -8.36 15.11
N GLY A 446 14.76 -8.79 16.19
CA GLY A 446 14.09 -9.02 17.47
C GLY A 446 13.62 -7.71 18.06
N HIS A 447 12.49 -7.72 18.76
CA HIS A 447 12.00 -6.54 19.44
C HIS A 447 11.32 -6.88 20.78
N LEU A 448 11.51 -5.99 21.75
CA LEU A 448 10.81 -5.97 23.03
C LEU A 448 10.13 -4.61 23.16
N ALA A 449 8.80 -4.61 23.20
CA ALA A 449 8.02 -3.40 23.34
C ALA A 449 7.44 -3.28 24.75
N GLY A 450 7.81 -2.22 25.47
CA GLY A 450 7.08 -1.73 26.63
C GLY A 450 6.08 -0.64 26.24
N PRO A 451 5.45 0.06 27.20
CA PRO A 451 4.51 1.14 26.87
C PRO A 451 5.17 2.38 26.27
N PHE A 452 6.43 2.67 26.60
CA PHE A 452 7.13 3.90 26.19
C PHE A 452 8.43 3.67 25.42
N LEU A 453 8.88 2.42 25.30
CA LEU A 453 10.15 2.10 24.68
C LEU A 453 10.04 0.79 23.91
N GLU A 454 10.54 0.78 22.69
CA GLU A 454 10.82 -0.45 21.95
C GLU A 454 12.33 -0.65 21.86
N THR A 455 12.82 -1.76 22.39
CA THR A 455 14.22 -2.18 22.26
C THR A 455 14.31 -3.19 21.14
N ARG A 456 15.20 -2.96 20.17
CA ARG A 456 15.38 -3.79 18.99
C ARG A 456 16.78 -4.39 18.98
N LEU A 457 16.88 -5.63 18.51
CA LEU A 457 18.13 -6.32 18.25
C LEU A 457 18.18 -6.72 16.78
N THR A 458 19.24 -6.35 16.09
CA THR A 458 19.44 -6.71 14.69
C THR A 458 20.84 -7.24 14.47
N VAL A 459 20.97 -8.33 13.72
CA VAL A 459 22.27 -8.79 13.22
C VAL A 459 22.69 -7.87 12.08
N VAL A 460 23.89 -7.29 12.19
CA VAL A 460 24.46 -6.43 11.13
C VAL A 460 25.42 -7.23 10.28
N GLU A 461 26.29 -7.99 10.95
CA GLU A 461 27.28 -8.85 10.30
C GLU A 461 27.17 -10.23 10.95
N PRO A 462 26.66 -11.24 10.21
CA PRO A 462 26.41 -12.56 10.77
C PRO A 462 27.69 -13.41 10.89
N GLU A 463 28.84 -12.94 10.41
CA GLU A 463 30.04 -13.76 10.28
C GLU A 463 30.96 -13.73 11.52
N GLY A 464 31.69 -14.83 11.71
CA GLY A 464 32.70 -14.98 12.76
C GLY A 464 32.16 -15.45 14.12
N LYS A 465 33.08 -15.58 15.09
CA LYS A 465 32.76 -16.02 16.47
C LYS A 465 32.21 -14.90 17.37
N ARG A 466 32.13 -13.67 16.84
CA ARG A 466 31.64 -12.47 17.54
C ARG A 466 30.81 -11.63 16.57
N PRO A 467 29.55 -12.02 16.29
CA PRO A 467 28.72 -11.32 15.33
C PRO A 467 28.50 -9.87 15.75
N THR A 468 28.48 -8.98 14.76
CA THR A 468 28.20 -7.57 14.98
C THR A 468 26.70 -7.38 15.12
N LEU A 469 26.25 -6.95 16.29
CA LEU A 469 24.86 -6.72 16.66
C LEU A 469 24.58 -5.22 16.78
N ARG A 470 23.39 -4.81 16.38
CA ARG A 470 22.86 -3.48 16.64
C ARG A 470 21.70 -3.55 17.62
N ILE A 471 21.89 -2.93 18.78
CA ILE A 471 20.87 -2.73 19.79
C ILE A 471 20.37 -1.29 19.67
N THR A 472 19.07 -1.14 19.43
CA THR A 472 18.43 0.15 19.17
C THR A 472 17.32 0.39 20.18
N PHE A 473 17.36 1.52 20.87
CA PHE A 473 16.33 1.96 21.80
C PHE A 473 15.47 3.03 21.11
N VAL A 474 14.18 2.76 20.90
CA VAL A 474 13.26 3.67 20.21
C VAL A 474 12.16 4.14 21.16
N PRO A 475 12.25 5.36 21.68
CA PRO A 475 11.21 5.94 22.51
C PRO A 475 9.89 6.07 21.75
N LEU A 476 8.79 5.75 22.44
CA LEU A 476 7.41 5.91 21.98
C LEU A 476 7.05 5.16 20.68
N ALA A 477 7.92 4.29 20.17
CA ALA A 477 7.61 3.50 18.96
C ALA A 477 6.29 2.71 19.03
N PRO A 478 5.89 2.10 20.17
CA PRO A 478 4.60 1.41 20.29
C PRO A 478 3.39 2.31 20.05
N TRP A 479 3.54 3.62 20.29
CA TRP A 479 2.47 4.60 20.13
C TRP A 479 2.14 4.85 18.65
N LEU A 480 3.07 4.56 17.73
CA LEU A 480 2.79 4.61 16.29
C LEU A 480 1.69 3.60 15.91
N ALA A 481 1.78 2.38 16.44
CA ALA A 481 0.79 1.34 16.18
C ALA A 481 -0.54 1.64 16.87
N VAL A 482 -0.52 2.00 18.16
CA VAL A 482 -1.73 2.33 18.93
C VAL A 482 -2.43 3.55 18.34
N GLY A 483 -1.69 4.63 18.10
CA GLY A 483 -2.21 5.83 17.47
C GLY A 483 -2.79 5.55 16.10
N GLY A 484 -2.15 4.65 15.36
CA GLY A 484 -2.64 4.23 14.07
C GLY A 484 -3.97 3.47 14.09
N TRP A 485 -4.15 2.56 15.05
CA TRP A 485 -5.43 1.87 15.24
C TRP A 485 -6.55 2.83 15.67
N LEU A 486 -6.27 3.74 16.61
CA LEU A 486 -7.24 4.76 17.02
C LEU A 486 -7.66 5.62 15.83
N LEU A 487 -6.70 6.04 15.01
CA LEU A 487 -6.95 6.77 13.78
C LEU A 487 -7.88 6.01 12.83
N ALA A 488 -7.58 4.74 12.51
CA ALA A 488 -8.43 3.91 11.65
C ALA A 488 -9.85 3.70 12.22
N ILE A 489 -9.97 3.51 13.53
CA ILE A 489 -11.28 3.35 14.19
C ILE A 489 -12.08 4.65 14.14
N GLY A 490 -11.44 5.78 14.46
CA GLY A 490 -12.07 7.10 14.46
C GLY A 490 -12.59 7.53 13.08
N THR A 491 -11.97 7.06 12.00
CA THR A 491 -12.39 7.39 10.63
C THR A 491 -13.45 6.43 10.08
N VAL A 492 -13.39 5.14 10.42
CA VAL A 492 -14.33 4.14 9.88
C VAL A 492 -15.62 4.03 10.70
N ALA A 493 -15.53 4.13 12.03
CA ALA A 493 -16.69 3.95 12.92
C ALA A 493 -17.91 4.87 12.62
N PRO A 494 -17.73 6.16 12.25
CA PRO A 494 -18.84 7.03 11.83
C PRO A 494 -19.61 6.51 10.62
N LEU A 495 -18.94 5.78 9.73
CA LEU A 495 -19.53 5.30 8.47
C LEU A 495 -20.39 4.05 8.65
N LEU A 496 -20.16 3.30 9.73
CA LEU A 496 -20.91 2.08 10.06
C LEU A 496 -22.23 2.37 10.77
N ARG A 497 -22.43 3.60 11.27
CA ARG A 497 -23.71 4.01 11.87
C ARG A 497 -24.76 4.19 10.78
N ARG A 498 -25.70 3.25 10.69
CA ARG A 498 -26.91 3.41 9.86
C ARG A 498 -27.65 4.68 10.31
N ARG A 499 -28.06 5.51 9.33
CA ARG A 499 -29.04 6.57 9.58
C ARG A 499 -30.26 5.91 10.21
N ARG A 500 -30.59 6.25 11.47
CA ARG A 500 -31.95 6.03 11.97
C ARG A 500 -32.82 6.96 11.15
N GLU A 501 -33.75 6.41 10.38
CA GLU A 501 -34.76 7.25 9.74
C GLU A 501 -35.49 8.01 10.86
N PRO A 502 -35.72 9.32 10.71
CA PRO A 502 -36.54 10.04 11.67
C PRO A 502 -37.91 9.37 11.65
N THR A 503 -38.31 8.81 12.80
CA THR A 503 -39.71 8.45 13.03
C THR A 503 -40.51 9.75 12.94
N SER A 504 -41.42 9.76 11.96
CA SER A 504 -42.35 10.82 11.54
C SER A 504 -42.72 11.87 12.58
#